data_AF-A0A3R9NSZ6-F1
#
_entry.id   AF-A0A3R9NSZ6-F1
#
_cell.length_a   1.000
_cell.length_b   1.000
_cell.length_c   1.000
_cell.angle_alpha   90.00
_cell.angle_beta   90.00
_cell.angle_gamma   90.00
#
_symmetry.space_group_name_H-M   'P 1'
#
loop_
_entity.id
_entity.type
_entity.pdbx_description
1 polymer ?
#
loop_
_entity_poly.entity_id
_entity_poly.type
_entity_poly.pdbx_seq_one_letter_code
_entity_poly.pdbx_strand_id
1 'polypeptide(L)'
;MFKPHSIDRFLKATCAIALAFAPMYLRADSFTQTNLVSNVPGLAVTTDPNLQNPWGVSFSATSPFWVANQAAGNSTLYNGAGAITPLVVTIPPSATPPTGPTGTVFNNSTGFKVGTAASNFIFDTLNGTIAAWNSSAGTTAQVMATTPGAVYTGLAQNTSGGATFLYAASATGSIHVFDSNWNDVTSTMFSGKFTDPSLPTGYTPFNIQTIGSNLYVTYSGTTGGFVDEYDTSGNFIKRIASGGALFSPWGLVIAPANFGIFSNDLLVGNFGNGEILAYDPTTDAFLGMLDGPNGQPLVNDFLWSLETRTGGAGVNLNAVYFTAGIDNQKDGIFGELTETTPEPATIFETASGLIALALFKVRSRRRS
;
A
#
# COMPACT_ATOMS: atom_id res chain seq x y z
N MET A 1 71.45 39.70 2.73
CA MET A 1 70.22 40.46 2.42
C MET A 1 69.54 39.82 1.21
N PHE A 2 68.71 38.80 1.43
CA PHE A 2 67.88 38.17 0.41
C PHE A 2 66.49 37.93 1.02
N LYS A 3 65.46 38.48 0.38
CA LYS A 3 64.05 38.45 0.83
C LYS A 3 63.49 37.02 0.79
N PRO A 4 62.75 36.55 1.82
CA PRO A 4 62.10 35.25 1.80
C PRO A 4 60.63 35.40 1.40
N HIS A 5 60.31 35.49 0.10
CA HIS A 5 58.92 35.47 -0.38
C HIS A 5 58.78 34.49 -1.54
N SER A 6 58.64 33.18 -1.26
CA SER A 6 58.14 32.23 -2.26
C SER A 6 57.59 30.90 -1.72
N ILE A 7 57.66 30.61 -0.42
CA ILE A 7 57.24 29.28 0.11
C ILE A 7 55.79 29.29 0.64
N ASP A 8 55.17 30.46 0.80
CA ASP A 8 53.82 30.57 1.39
C ASP A 8 52.66 30.46 0.38
N ARG A 9 52.97 30.33 -0.92
CA ARG A 9 51.96 30.15 -1.98
C ARG A 9 51.73 28.70 -2.39
N PHE A 10 52.65 27.79 -2.09
CA PHE A 10 52.49 26.37 -2.44
C PHE A 10 51.79 25.52 -1.36
N LEU A 11 51.72 25.99 -0.11
CA LEU A 11 51.01 25.27 0.96
C LEU A 11 49.51 25.60 1.05
N LYS A 12 49.02 26.60 0.32
CA LYS A 12 47.58 26.94 0.24
C LYS A 12 46.87 26.29 -0.95
N ALA A 13 47.62 25.72 -1.90
CA ALA A 13 47.04 25.09 -3.09
C ALA A 13 46.68 23.61 -2.90
N THR A 14 47.21 22.94 -1.87
CA THR A 14 46.96 21.50 -1.64
C THR A 14 45.75 21.22 -0.73
N CYS A 15 45.25 22.20 0.02
CA CYS A 15 44.01 22.06 0.80
C CYS A 15 42.74 22.44 0.02
N ALA A 16 42.86 23.10 -1.14
CA ALA A 16 41.70 23.55 -1.92
C ALA A 16 41.21 22.52 -2.97
N ILE A 17 41.99 21.47 -3.24
CA ILE A 17 41.63 20.44 -4.24
C ILE A 17 41.12 19.15 -3.59
N ALA A 18 41.26 18.99 -2.27
CA ALA A 18 40.68 17.85 -1.54
C ALA A 18 39.22 18.06 -1.10
N LEU A 19 38.63 19.24 -1.34
CA LEU A 19 37.21 19.54 -1.03
C LEU A 19 36.28 19.56 -2.26
N ALA A 20 36.80 19.36 -3.48
CA ALA A 20 36.02 19.51 -4.71
C ALA A 20 35.47 18.18 -5.30
N PHE A 21 35.72 17.05 -4.64
CA PHE A 21 35.12 15.75 -4.98
C PHE A 21 34.56 15.10 -3.72
N ALA A 22 33.61 15.76 -3.05
CA ALA A 22 32.54 14.96 -2.48
C ALA A 22 31.81 14.38 -3.70
N PRO A 23 31.72 13.06 -3.89
CA PRO A 23 30.71 12.55 -4.80
C PRO A 23 29.39 13.11 -4.29
N MET A 24 28.81 14.07 -5.02
CA MET A 24 27.36 14.19 -5.07
C MET A 24 26.91 12.84 -5.61
N TYR A 25 26.78 11.86 -4.72
CA TYR A 25 25.77 10.85 -4.95
C TYR A 25 24.49 11.68 -5.05
N LEU A 26 23.94 11.82 -6.26
CA LEU A 26 22.49 11.79 -6.37
C LEU A 26 22.13 10.46 -5.71
N ARG A 27 21.87 10.48 -4.40
CA ARG A 27 21.18 9.36 -3.79
C ARG A 27 19.76 9.50 -4.32
N ALA A 28 19.38 8.60 -5.21
CA ALA A 28 17.96 8.31 -5.35
C ALA A 28 17.46 7.99 -3.93
N ASP A 29 16.33 8.56 -3.54
CA ASP A 29 15.71 8.17 -2.28
C ASP A 29 15.46 6.66 -2.34
N SER A 30 15.77 5.99 -1.25
CA SER A 30 15.57 4.55 -1.12
C SER A 30 14.56 4.30 -0.03
N PHE A 31 13.90 3.16 -0.05
CA PHE A 31 12.84 2.83 0.88
C PHE A 31 13.23 1.63 1.75
N THR A 32 12.83 1.64 3.01
CA THR A 32 13.04 0.53 3.94
C THR A 32 11.71 -0.10 4.33
N GLN A 33 11.69 -1.42 4.37
CA GLN A 33 10.56 -2.20 4.86
C GLN A 33 10.77 -2.59 6.33
N THR A 34 9.71 -2.43 7.12
CA THR A 34 9.61 -3.00 8.47
C THR A 34 8.46 -4.00 8.52
N ASN A 35 8.77 -5.24 8.90
CA ASN A 35 7.78 -6.30 9.06
C ASN A 35 7.10 -6.17 10.43
N LEU A 36 5.83 -5.79 10.46
CA LEU A 36 5.10 -5.51 11.70
C LEU A 36 4.42 -6.75 12.26
N VAL A 37 3.71 -7.50 11.41
CA VAL A 37 3.02 -8.73 11.79
C VAL A 37 3.21 -9.80 10.72
N SER A 38 3.44 -11.04 11.16
CA SER A 38 3.43 -12.23 10.28
C SER A 38 2.90 -13.44 11.06
N ASN A 39 2.34 -14.42 10.36
CA ASN A 39 2.04 -15.71 10.97
C ASN A 39 3.29 -16.62 11.09
N VAL A 40 4.42 -16.24 10.50
CA VAL A 40 5.70 -16.95 10.59
C VAL A 40 6.48 -16.48 11.82
N PRO A 41 6.80 -17.39 12.78
CA PRO A 41 7.55 -17.03 13.98
C PRO A 41 8.93 -16.42 13.65
N GLY A 42 9.20 -15.23 14.21
CA GLY A 42 10.48 -14.52 14.05
C GLY A 42 10.64 -13.71 12.77
N LEU A 43 9.65 -13.69 11.87
CA LEU A 43 9.71 -12.92 10.61
C LEU A 43 9.34 -11.43 10.78
N ALA A 44 8.54 -11.11 11.79
CA ALA A 44 8.02 -9.78 12.08
C ALA A 44 8.09 -9.46 13.57
N VAL A 45 7.83 -8.19 13.93
CA VAL A 45 7.78 -7.74 15.34
C VAL A 45 6.78 -8.56 16.15
N THR A 46 5.60 -8.81 15.59
CA THR A 46 4.53 -9.60 16.21
C THR A 46 4.25 -10.85 15.39
N THR A 47 4.06 -11.99 16.06
CA THR A 47 3.58 -13.21 15.42
C THR A 47 2.08 -13.41 15.68
N ASP A 48 1.27 -13.47 14.63
CA ASP A 48 -0.16 -13.80 14.69
C ASP A 48 -0.51 -14.94 13.73
N PRO A 49 -0.85 -16.14 14.22
CA PRO A 49 -1.21 -17.30 13.39
C PRO A 49 -2.39 -17.08 12.44
N ASN A 50 -3.23 -16.07 12.66
CA ASN A 50 -4.38 -15.77 11.82
C ASN A 50 -4.01 -15.01 10.53
N LEU A 51 -2.85 -14.35 10.48
CA LEU A 51 -2.45 -13.52 9.34
C LEU A 51 -1.94 -14.38 8.16
N GLN A 52 -2.83 -15.16 7.56
CA GLN A 52 -2.54 -16.02 6.40
C GLN A 52 -3.17 -15.42 5.14
N ASN A 53 -2.34 -15.19 4.12
CA ASN A 53 -2.73 -14.50 2.88
C ASN A 53 -3.60 -13.26 3.13
N PRO A 54 -3.08 -12.22 3.81
CA PRO A 54 -3.81 -10.98 4.05
C PRO A 54 -3.97 -10.20 2.74
N TRP A 55 -5.20 -9.90 2.33
CA TRP A 55 -5.51 -9.17 1.10
C TRP A 55 -5.83 -7.70 1.40
N GLY A 56 -7.10 -7.38 1.61
CA GLY A 56 -7.57 -6.03 1.83
C GLY A 56 -7.29 -5.54 3.25
N VAL A 57 -7.10 -4.23 3.34
CA VAL A 57 -6.97 -3.51 4.60
C VAL A 57 -7.98 -2.38 4.62
N SER A 58 -8.66 -2.17 5.74
CA SER A 58 -9.56 -1.03 5.93
C SER A 58 -9.46 -0.48 7.33
N PHE A 59 -9.90 0.77 7.50
CA PHE A 59 -9.88 1.46 8.77
C PHE A 59 -10.77 2.69 8.76
N SER A 60 -11.23 3.11 9.93
CA SER A 60 -11.74 4.46 10.17
C SER A 60 -10.59 5.38 10.57
N ALA A 61 -10.86 6.67 10.72
CA ALA A 61 -9.88 7.66 11.17
C ALA A 61 -9.23 7.32 12.53
N THR A 62 -9.91 6.54 13.38
CA THR A 62 -9.44 6.23 14.74
C THR A 62 -9.36 4.73 15.04
N SER A 63 -9.87 3.85 14.17
CA SER A 63 -9.77 2.41 14.38
C SER A 63 -8.34 1.90 14.15
N PRO A 64 -8.01 0.71 14.66
CA PRO A 64 -6.91 -0.10 14.13
C PRO A 64 -7.10 -0.40 12.63
N PHE A 65 -6.06 -0.93 11.99
CA PHE A 65 -6.16 -1.58 10.69
C PHE A 65 -6.93 -2.88 10.82
N TRP A 66 -7.96 -3.05 10.00
CA TRP A 66 -8.67 -4.31 9.81
C TRP A 66 -8.10 -5.00 8.58
N VAL A 67 -7.55 -6.20 8.76
CA VAL A 67 -6.90 -6.95 7.69
C VAL A 67 -7.77 -8.15 7.34
N ALA A 68 -8.12 -8.32 6.07
CA ALA A 68 -8.87 -9.47 5.57
C ALA A 68 -7.90 -10.64 5.29
N ASN A 69 -7.94 -11.67 6.14
CA ASN A 69 -7.08 -12.84 6.04
C ASN A 69 -7.78 -13.90 5.20
N GLN A 70 -7.50 -13.89 3.88
CA GLN A 70 -8.22 -14.70 2.92
C GLN A 70 -8.11 -16.20 3.24
N ALA A 71 -6.88 -16.68 3.49
CA ALA A 71 -6.65 -18.10 3.74
C ALA A 71 -7.19 -18.56 5.10
N ALA A 72 -7.18 -17.68 6.12
CA ALA A 72 -7.69 -17.99 7.45
C ALA A 72 -9.21 -17.80 7.59
N GLY A 73 -9.89 -17.18 6.61
CA GLY A 73 -11.34 -16.97 6.63
C GLY A 73 -11.81 -15.97 7.69
N ASN A 74 -10.95 -15.03 8.09
CA ASN A 74 -11.27 -14.08 9.16
C ASN A 74 -10.67 -12.70 8.89
N SER A 75 -10.96 -11.76 9.79
CA SER A 75 -10.30 -10.46 9.84
C SER A 75 -9.71 -10.20 11.22
N THR A 76 -8.45 -9.76 11.24
CA THR A 76 -7.68 -9.40 12.43
C THR A 76 -7.40 -7.91 12.48
N LEU A 77 -7.11 -7.39 13.68
CA LEU A 77 -6.92 -5.97 13.90
C LEU A 77 -5.54 -5.64 14.47
N TYR A 78 -4.86 -4.66 13.87
CA TYR A 78 -3.53 -4.22 14.32
C TYR A 78 -3.43 -2.70 14.40
N ASN A 79 -2.68 -2.19 15.37
CA ASN A 79 -2.27 -0.78 15.35
C ASN A 79 -1.10 -0.57 14.38
N GLY A 80 -0.64 0.68 14.20
CA GLY A 80 0.45 0.97 13.26
C GLY A 80 1.83 0.43 13.66
N ALA A 81 2.00 -0.04 14.90
CA ALA A 81 3.21 -0.69 15.37
C ALA A 81 3.11 -2.23 15.32
N GLY A 82 2.06 -2.79 14.71
CA GLY A 82 1.84 -4.24 14.64
C GLY A 82 1.33 -4.87 15.94
N ALA A 83 0.83 -4.08 16.91
CA ALA A 83 0.24 -4.65 18.12
C ALA A 83 -1.18 -5.15 17.86
N ILE A 84 -1.47 -6.38 18.30
CA ILE A 84 -2.78 -7.04 18.17
C ILE A 84 -3.83 -6.31 19.00
N THR A 85 -4.97 -6.01 18.38
CA THR A 85 -6.22 -5.72 19.09
C THR A 85 -6.98 -7.04 19.27
N PRO A 86 -7.42 -7.41 20.49
CA PRO A 86 -7.98 -8.73 20.79
C PRO A 86 -9.42 -8.88 20.28
N LEU A 87 -9.58 -8.89 18.97
CA LEU A 87 -10.80 -9.20 18.24
C LEU A 87 -10.40 -9.91 16.95
N VAL A 88 -11.01 -11.06 16.69
CA VAL A 88 -10.96 -11.73 15.41
C VAL A 88 -12.39 -11.88 14.94
N VAL A 89 -12.68 -11.42 13.73
CA VAL A 89 -14.00 -11.53 13.12
C VAL A 89 -13.97 -12.61 12.06
N THR A 90 -14.66 -13.72 12.31
CA THR A 90 -14.85 -14.77 11.30
C THR A 90 -15.78 -14.26 10.21
N ILE A 91 -15.35 -14.42 8.95
CA ILE A 91 -16.18 -14.15 7.79
C ILE A 91 -16.81 -15.48 7.38
N PRO A 92 -18.14 -15.62 7.40
CA PRO A 92 -18.78 -16.89 7.09
C PRO A 92 -18.32 -17.44 5.74
N PRO A 93 -17.82 -18.67 5.66
CA PRO A 93 -17.51 -19.28 4.38
C PRO A 93 -18.81 -19.54 3.63
N SER A 94 -18.76 -19.45 2.30
CA SER A 94 -19.79 -20.06 1.45
C SER A 94 -19.34 -21.46 1.03
N ALA A 95 -20.30 -22.28 0.61
CA ALA A 95 -20.08 -23.71 0.38
C ALA A 95 -19.13 -24.03 -0.78
N THR A 96 -18.87 -23.07 -1.68
CA THR A 96 -18.08 -23.28 -2.90
C THR A 96 -16.71 -22.60 -2.79
N PRO A 97 -15.60 -23.37 -2.86
CA PRO A 97 -14.26 -22.81 -3.00
C PRO A 97 -14.02 -22.10 -4.35
N PRO A 98 -13.04 -21.18 -4.44
CA PRO A 98 -12.22 -20.66 -3.35
C PRO A 98 -13.03 -19.78 -2.37
N THR A 99 -12.68 -19.82 -1.08
CA THR A 99 -13.41 -19.12 0.00
C THR A 99 -12.53 -18.07 0.68
N GLY A 100 -13.11 -17.23 1.52
CA GLY A 100 -12.37 -16.31 2.39
C GLY A 100 -12.51 -14.85 1.95
N PRO A 101 -12.30 -13.90 2.88
CA PRO A 101 -12.45 -12.49 2.60
C PRO A 101 -11.30 -11.95 1.75
N THR A 102 -11.59 -11.01 0.87
CA THR A 102 -10.60 -10.38 0.00
C THR A 102 -10.54 -8.89 0.25
N GLY A 103 -11.46 -8.11 -0.31
CA GLY A 103 -11.65 -6.70 -0.05
C GLY A 103 -12.37 -6.43 1.28
N THR A 104 -12.09 -5.26 1.85
CA THR A 104 -12.74 -4.78 3.06
C THR A 104 -12.87 -3.26 3.02
N VAL A 105 -13.96 -2.74 3.58
CA VAL A 105 -14.18 -1.30 3.73
C VAL A 105 -14.71 -0.97 5.12
N PHE A 106 -14.34 0.21 5.63
CA PHE A 106 -15.02 0.82 6.75
C PHE A 106 -16.31 1.50 6.26
N ASN A 107 -17.44 1.17 6.86
CA ASN A 107 -18.70 1.81 6.54
C ASN A 107 -18.81 3.16 7.25
N ASN A 108 -18.62 4.24 6.50
CA ASN A 108 -18.77 5.62 6.98
C ASN A 108 -20.19 6.19 6.80
N SER A 109 -21.18 5.35 6.49
CA SER A 109 -22.57 5.75 6.26
C SER A 109 -23.51 5.29 7.38
N THR A 110 -24.78 5.72 7.32
CA THR A 110 -25.86 5.21 8.19
C THR A 110 -26.64 4.04 7.58
N GLY A 111 -26.31 3.67 6.34
CA GLY A 111 -26.85 2.53 5.61
C GLY A 111 -26.11 1.23 5.93
N PHE A 112 -26.30 0.22 5.08
CA PHE A 112 -25.64 -1.09 5.18
C PHE A 112 -25.81 -1.70 6.57
N LYS A 113 -27.08 -1.86 6.98
CA LYS A 113 -27.42 -2.27 8.34
C LYS A 113 -27.22 -3.77 8.57
N VAL A 114 -26.69 -4.11 9.73
CA VAL A 114 -26.64 -5.46 10.30
C VAL A 114 -27.57 -5.46 11.52
N GLY A 115 -28.69 -6.17 11.40
CA GLY A 115 -29.81 -6.02 12.32
C GLY A 115 -30.42 -4.61 12.22
N THR A 116 -30.46 -3.88 13.33
CA THR A 116 -31.09 -2.54 13.39
C THR A 116 -30.10 -1.37 13.24
N ALA A 117 -28.80 -1.63 13.26
CA ALA A 117 -27.75 -0.62 13.24
C ALA A 117 -26.87 -0.75 11.98
N ALA A 118 -26.21 0.34 11.58
CA ALA A 118 -25.22 0.30 10.51
C ALA A 118 -24.12 -0.73 10.82
N SER A 119 -23.58 -1.36 9.79
CA SER A 119 -22.31 -2.09 9.90
C SER A 119 -21.17 -1.11 10.19
N ASN A 120 -20.11 -1.61 10.82
CA ASN A 120 -18.85 -0.87 10.97
C ASN A 120 -17.89 -1.24 9.85
N PHE A 121 -17.83 -2.53 9.50
CA PHE A 121 -16.93 -3.07 8.47
C PHE A 121 -17.69 -4.02 7.56
N ILE A 122 -17.33 -3.98 6.28
CA ILE A 122 -17.94 -4.78 5.22
C ILE A 122 -16.81 -5.48 4.46
N PHE A 123 -17.07 -6.71 4.04
CA PHE A 123 -16.12 -7.60 3.40
C PHE A 123 -16.78 -8.23 2.18
N ASP A 124 -16.01 -8.40 1.12
CA ASP A 124 -16.35 -9.29 0.01
C ASP A 124 -15.47 -10.54 0.05
N THR A 125 -15.76 -11.50 -0.83
CA THR A 125 -15.13 -12.82 -0.80
C THR A 125 -15.00 -13.40 -2.20
N LEU A 126 -14.05 -14.33 -2.37
CA LEU A 126 -13.82 -15.03 -3.64
C LEU A 126 -15.00 -15.85 -4.17
N ASN A 127 -16.07 -16.02 -3.39
CA ASN A 127 -17.26 -16.76 -3.82
C ASN A 127 -18.50 -15.86 -3.94
N GLY A 128 -18.31 -14.56 -4.11
CA GLY A 128 -19.39 -13.63 -4.44
C GLY A 128 -20.25 -13.25 -3.24
N THR A 129 -19.77 -13.48 -2.02
CA THR A 129 -20.48 -13.09 -0.79
C THR A 129 -20.08 -11.69 -0.35
N ILE A 130 -21.07 -10.86 0.02
CA ILE A 130 -20.88 -9.64 0.80
C ILE A 130 -21.29 -9.93 2.24
N ALA A 131 -20.36 -9.75 3.17
CA ALA A 131 -20.57 -9.92 4.61
C ALA A 131 -20.31 -8.61 5.35
N ALA A 132 -21.02 -8.38 6.45
CA ALA A 132 -20.90 -7.16 7.22
C ALA A 132 -20.91 -7.42 8.72
N TRP A 133 -20.23 -6.55 9.46
CA TRP A 133 -20.05 -6.70 10.89
C TRP A 133 -20.27 -5.38 11.62
N ASN A 134 -20.97 -5.44 12.75
CA ASN A 134 -20.94 -4.44 13.80
C ASN A 134 -20.79 -5.15 15.16
N SER A 135 -20.54 -4.38 16.22
CA SER A 135 -20.29 -4.95 17.55
C SER A 135 -21.39 -5.88 18.08
N SER A 136 -22.65 -5.71 17.65
CA SER A 136 -23.75 -6.61 18.06
C SER A 136 -23.65 -8.03 17.48
N ALA A 137 -22.87 -8.22 16.42
CA ALA A 137 -22.65 -9.52 15.80
C ALA A 137 -21.57 -10.38 16.52
N GLY A 138 -20.94 -9.84 17.57
CA GLY A 138 -19.91 -10.56 18.33
C GLY A 138 -18.65 -10.78 17.49
N THR A 139 -18.23 -12.03 17.31
CA THR A 139 -16.98 -12.40 16.60
C THR A 139 -17.22 -12.96 15.20
N THR A 140 -18.45 -12.88 14.67
CA THR A 140 -18.78 -13.44 13.35
C THR A 140 -19.55 -12.41 12.54
N ALA A 141 -19.09 -12.10 11.33
CA ALA A 141 -19.82 -11.24 10.40
C ALA A 141 -21.11 -11.92 9.92
N GLN A 142 -22.08 -11.15 9.44
CA GLN A 142 -23.31 -11.65 8.86
C GLN A 142 -23.26 -11.56 7.33
N VAL A 143 -23.72 -12.61 6.65
CA VAL A 143 -23.90 -12.57 5.19
C VAL A 143 -25.09 -11.69 4.85
N MET A 144 -24.85 -10.68 4.02
CA MET A 144 -25.86 -9.68 3.66
C MET A 144 -26.34 -9.84 2.22
N ALA A 145 -25.45 -10.23 1.32
CA ALA A 145 -25.78 -10.55 -0.06
C ALA A 145 -24.87 -11.66 -0.60
N THR A 146 -25.34 -12.36 -1.62
CA THR A 146 -24.54 -13.34 -2.35
C THR A 146 -24.91 -13.25 -3.82
N THR A 147 -23.90 -13.17 -4.68
CA THR A 147 -24.06 -13.18 -6.13
C THR A 147 -23.49 -14.48 -6.70
N PRO A 148 -24.34 -15.45 -7.07
CA PRO A 148 -23.88 -16.75 -7.56
C PRO A 148 -22.93 -16.62 -8.76
N GLY A 149 -21.76 -17.27 -8.65
CA GLY A 149 -20.76 -17.30 -9.70
C GLY A 149 -19.81 -16.10 -9.74
N ALA A 150 -20.06 -15.03 -8.98
CA ALA A 150 -19.12 -13.93 -8.85
C ALA A 150 -17.88 -14.34 -8.04
N VAL A 151 -16.74 -13.71 -8.34
CA VAL A 151 -15.47 -13.92 -7.65
C VAL A 151 -14.95 -12.56 -7.24
N TYR A 152 -15.33 -12.10 -6.04
CA TYR A 152 -14.96 -10.77 -5.60
C TYR A 152 -13.53 -10.71 -5.09
N THR A 153 -12.76 -9.79 -5.64
CA THR A 153 -11.33 -9.63 -5.36
C THR A 153 -10.99 -8.26 -4.77
N GLY A 154 -11.98 -7.38 -4.63
CA GLY A 154 -11.77 -6.00 -4.20
C GLY A 154 -13.08 -5.27 -3.96
N LEU A 155 -13.14 -4.48 -2.89
CA LEU A 155 -14.35 -3.79 -2.45
C LEU A 155 -14.06 -2.31 -2.21
N ALA A 156 -14.92 -1.45 -2.73
CA ALA A 156 -14.92 -0.02 -2.47
C ALA A 156 -16.28 0.46 -1.98
N GLN A 157 -16.27 1.55 -1.20
CA GLN A 157 -17.47 2.29 -0.82
C GLN A 157 -17.34 3.73 -1.29
N ASN A 158 -18.37 4.27 -1.94
CA ASN A 158 -18.41 5.68 -2.32
C ASN A 158 -19.86 6.19 -2.48
N THR A 159 -20.02 7.48 -2.70
CA THR A 159 -21.32 8.14 -2.85
C THR A 159 -21.52 8.60 -4.29
N SER A 160 -22.68 8.29 -4.87
CA SER A 160 -23.12 8.75 -6.18
C SER A 160 -24.53 9.32 -6.09
N GLY A 161 -24.75 10.52 -6.64
CA GLY A 161 -26.06 11.19 -6.59
C GLY A 161 -26.61 11.41 -5.17
N GLY A 162 -25.73 11.47 -4.15
CA GLY A 162 -26.11 11.59 -2.73
C GLY A 162 -26.46 10.27 -2.02
N ALA A 163 -26.42 9.13 -2.71
CA ALA A 163 -26.61 7.80 -2.14
C ALA A 163 -25.27 7.05 -2.03
N THR A 164 -25.09 6.29 -0.94
CA THR A 164 -23.89 5.47 -0.73
C THR A 164 -24.06 4.07 -1.34
N PHE A 165 -23.05 3.64 -2.08
CA PHE A 165 -22.98 2.34 -2.74
C PHE A 165 -21.71 1.59 -2.36
N LEU A 166 -21.80 0.26 -2.42
CA LEU A 166 -20.63 -0.62 -2.47
C LEU A 166 -20.37 -1.04 -3.91
N TYR A 167 -19.11 -1.12 -4.27
CA TYR A 167 -18.63 -1.54 -5.58
C TYR A 167 -17.67 -2.71 -5.39
N ALA A 168 -18.04 -3.90 -5.87
CA ALA A 168 -17.26 -5.11 -5.74
C ALA A 168 -16.69 -5.51 -7.11
N ALA A 169 -15.36 -5.50 -7.24
CA ALA A 169 -14.68 -5.99 -8.42
C ALA A 169 -14.79 -7.50 -8.48
N SER A 170 -15.34 -8.02 -9.59
CA SER A 170 -15.41 -9.45 -9.85
C SER A 170 -14.42 -9.86 -10.93
N ALA A 171 -13.58 -10.85 -10.63
CA ALA A 171 -12.68 -11.50 -11.58
C ALA A 171 -13.42 -12.22 -12.73
N THR A 172 -14.75 -12.27 -12.69
CA THR A 172 -15.60 -12.71 -13.80
C THR A 172 -15.87 -11.62 -14.85
N GLY A 173 -15.32 -10.42 -14.68
CA GLY A 173 -15.37 -9.35 -15.70
C GLY A 173 -16.38 -8.24 -15.43
N SER A 174 -16.80 -8.01 -14.19
CA SER A 174 -17.79 -6.97 -13.87
C SER A 174 -17.53 -6.31 -12.52
N ILE A 175 -17.98 -5.07 -12.36
CA ILE A 175 -18.13 -4.43 -11.05
C ILE A 175 -19.58 -4.59 -10.62
N HIS A 176 -19.81 -5.31 -9.52
CA HIS A 176 -21.13 -5.43 -8.92
C HIS A 176 -21.38 -4.28 -7.97
N VAL A 177 -22.56 -3.67 -8.02
CA VAL A 177 -22.91 -2.50 -7.22
C VAL A 177 -24.08 -2.80 -6.32
N PHE A 178 -23.92 -2.53 -5.02
CA PHE A 178 -24.96 -2.73 -4.02
C PHE A 178 -25.38 -1.40 -3.40
N ASP A 179 -26.69 -1.20 -3.25
CA ASP A 179 -27.22 -0.05 -2.52
C ASP A 179 -27.12 -0.23 -1.00
N SER A 180 -27.36 0.85 -0.25
CA SER A 180 -27.32 0.86 1.22
C SER A 180 -28.33 -0.07 1.91
N ASN A 181 -29.22 -0.74 1.17
CA ASN A 181 -30.15 -1.76 1.66
C ASN A 181 -29.75 -3.18 1.22
N TRP A 182 -28.52 -3.37 0.72
CA TRP A 182 -27.96 -4.63 0.24
C TRP A 182 -28.56 -5.15 -1.07
N ASN A 183 -29.32 -4.33 -1.80
CA ASN A 183 -29.83 -4.74 -3.12
C ASN A 183 -28.71 -4.64 -4.16
N ASP A 184 -28.54 -5.70 -4.97
CA ASP A 184 -27.72 -5.65 -6.17
C ASP A 184 -28.43 -4.76 -7.22
N VAL A 185 -27.80 -3.64 -7.55
CA VAL A 185 -28.32 -2.62 -8.47
C VAL A 185 -27.48 -2.52 -9.75
N THR A 186 -26.62 -3.52 -9.98
CA THR A 186 -25.72 -3.60 -11.14
C THR A 186 -26.48 -3.55 -12.45
N SER A 187 -27.54 -4.36 -12.60
CA SER A 187 -28.31 -4.46 -13.85
C SER A 187 -29.37 -3.37 -14.02
N THR A 188 -29.57 -2.53 -13.00
CA THR A 188 -30.57 -1.46 -13.01
C THR A 188 -29.88 -0.10 -13.10
N MET A 189 -29.45 0.46 -11.96
CA MET A 189 -28.86 1.80 -11.88
C MET A 189 -27.47 1.89 -12.56
N PHE A 190 -26.73 0.78 -12.59
CA PHE A 190 -25.37 0.71 -13.12
C PHE A 190 -25.25 -0.12 -14.40
N SER A 191 -26.36 -0.31 -15.11
CA SER A 191 -26.37 -1.08 -16.35
C SER A 191 -25.46 -0.44 -17.42
N GLY A 192 -24.53 -1.21 -17.97
CA GLY A 192 -23.55 -0.73 -18.94
C GLY A 192 -22.50 0.25 -18.39
N LYS A 193 -22.34 0.32 -17.06
CA LYS A 193 -21.29 1.10 -16.40
C LYS A 193 -20.01 0.29 -16.22
N PHE A 194 -18.95 0.95 -15.74
CA PHE A 194 -17.63 0.35 -15.51
C PHE A 194 -17.05 -0.31 -16.77
N THR A 195 -17.28 0.33 -17.91
CA THR A 195 -16.77 -0.10 -19.21
C THR A 195 -15.70 0.88 -19.67
N ASP A 196 -14.48 0.39 -19.85
CA ASP A 196 -13.46 1.10 -20.64
C ASP A 196 -13.59 0.67 -22.11
N PRO A 197 -13.91 1.59 -23.04
CA PRO A 197 -14.08 1.28 -24.46
C PRO A 197 -12.78 0.84 -25.16
N SER A 198 -11.62 1.02 -24.52
CA SER A 198 -10.28 0.72 -25.03
C SER A 198 -9.57 -0.41 -24.28
N LEU A 199 -10.22 -1.04 -23.29
CA LEU A 199 -9.66 -2.18 -22.58
C LEU A 199 -9.49 -3.38 -23.53
N PRO A 200 -8.27 -3.92 -23.68
CA PRO A 200 -8.07 -5.11 -24.49
C PRO A 200 -8.87 -6.31 -23.97
N THR A 201 -9.24 -7.22 -24.89
CA THR A 201 -9.93 -8.45 -24.51
C THR A 201 -9.05 -9.33 -23.61
N GLY A 202 -9.68 -10.06 -22.68
CA GLY A 202 -8.97 -10.98 -21.78
C GLY A 202 -8.48 -10.35 -20.48
N TYR A 203 -8.86 -9.11 -20.19
CA TYR A 203 -8.63 -8.45 -18.90
C TYR A 203 -9.94 -8.36 -18.11
N THR A 204 -9.86 -8.63 -16.81
CA THR A 204 -10.99 -8.55 -15.88
C THR A 204 -10.63 -7.68 -14.69
N PRO A 205 -11.60 -7.02 -14.04
CA PRO A 205 -11.37 -6.32 -12.79
C PRO A 205 -10.63 -7.21 -11.79
N PHE A 206 -9.63 -6.66 -11.13
CA PHE A 206 -8.80 -7.37 -10.15
C PHE A 206 -8.83 -6.70 -8.77
N ASN A 207 -9.00 -5.37 -8.73
CA ASN A 207 -9.35 -4.63 -7.53
C ASN A 207 -10.17 -3.39 -7.89
N ILE A 208 -10.81 -2.79 -6.88
CA ILE A 208 -11.42 -1.47 -6.95
C ILE A 208 -11.21 -0.73 -5.63
N GLN A 209 -10.76 0.52 -5.70
CA GLN A 209 -10.55 1.37 -4.52
C GLN A 209 -11.12 2.78 -4.74
N THR A 210 -11.59 3.39 -3.66
CA THR A 210 -11.95 4.80 -3.64
C THR A 210 -10.69 5.63 -3.38
N ILE A 211 -10.33 6.51 -4.32
CA ILE A 211 -9.24 7.48 -4.15
C ILE A 211 -9.79 8.87 -4.42
N GLY A 212 -9.78 9.73 -3.39
CA GLY A 212 -10.45 11.02 -3.44
C GLY A 212 -11.94 10.86 -3.69
N SER A 213 -12.45 11.48 -4.74
CA SER A 213 -13.87 11.39 -5.14
C SER A 213 -14.17 10.28 -6.14
N ASN A 214 -13.16 9.59 -6.66
CA ASN A 214 -13.29 8.71 -7.81
C ASN A 214 -13.05 7.25 -7.42
N LEU A 215 -13.39 6.34 -8.34
CA LEU A 215 -13.15 4.91 -8.22
C LEU A 215 -12.02 4.52 -9.16
N TYR A 216 -11.01 3.87 -8.63
CA TYR A 216 -9.90 3.34 -9.40
C TYR A 216 -10.07 1.84 -9.50
N VAL A 217 -10.09 1.31 -10.72
CA VAL A 217 -10.25 -0.11 -11.00
C VAL A 217 -8.95 -0.63 -11.59
N THR A 218 -8.38 -1.67 -10.98
CA THR A 218 -7.27 -2.38 -11.57
C THR A 218 -7.77 -3.57 -12.37
N TYR A 219 -7.07 -3.90 -13.44
CA TYR A 219 -7.39 -5.04 -14.29
C TYR A 219 -6.19 -5.97 -14.41
N SER A 220 -6.46 -7.26 -14.29
CA SER A 220 -5.48 -8.33 -14.52
C SER A 220 -5.86 -9.13 -15.77
N GLY A 221 -4.85 -9.64 -16.47
CA GLY A 221 -4.97 -10.50 -17.63
C GLY A 221 -3.72 -11.38 -17.75
N THR A 222 -3.57 -12.06 -18.88
CA THR A 222 -2.45 -13.01 -19.08
C THR A 222 -1.08 -12.32 -19.16
N THR A 223 -1.03 -11.05 -19.57
CA THR A 223 0.23 -10.30 -19.73
C THR A 223 0.11 -8.88 -19.18
N GLY A 224 0.54 -8.68 -17.94
CA GLY A 224 0.61 -7.36 -17.33
C GLY A 224 -0.68 -6.92 -16.64
N GLY A 225 -1.13 -5.67 -16.85
CA GLY A 225 -2.37 -5.16 -16.28
C GLY A 225 -2.70 -3.73 -16.68
N PHE A 226 -3.81 -3.21 -16.16
CA PHE A 226 -4.26 -1.84 -16.37
C PHE A 226 -4.78 -1.21 -15.09
N VAL A 227 -4.78 0.12 -15.03
CA VAL A 227 -5.45 0.90 -13.98
C VAL A 227 -6.30 1.96 -14.66
N ASP A 228 -7.60 1.95 -14.38
CA ASP A 228 -8.58 2.91 -14.91
C ASP A 228 -9.20 3.72 -13.79
N GLU A 229 -9.58 4.94 -14.13
CA GLU A 229 -10.32 5.84 -13.25
C GLU A 229 -11.76 6.01 -13.77
N TYR A 230 -12.71 5.88 -12.85
CA TYR A 230 -14.14 6.03 -13.07
C TYR A 230 -14.72 7.06 -12.08
N ASP A 231 -15.79 7.75 -12.49
CA ASP A 231 -16.62 8.45 -11.52
C ASP A 231 -17.45 7.46 -10.68
N THR A 232 -18.09 7.95 -9.62
CA THR A 232 -18.91 7.11 -8.73
C THR A 232 -20.22 6.63 -9.38
N SER A 233 -20.60 7.18 -10.53
CA SER A 233 -21.69 6.67 -11.37
C SER A 233 -21.23 5.57 -12.34
N GLY A 234 -19.95 5.18 -12.27
CA GLY A 234 -19.33 4.16 -13.10
C GLY A 234 -19.07 4.61 -14.55
N ASN A 235 -19.01 5.91 -14.82
CA ASN A 235 -18.58 6.42 -16.12
C ASN A 235 -17.05 6.42 -16.17
N PHE A 236 -16.49 5.91 -17.28
CA PHE A 236 -15.05 5.95 -17.52
C PHE A 236 -14.56 7.39 -17.63
N ILE A 237 -13.52 7.73 -16.87
CA ILE A 237 -12.85 9.03 -16.93
C ILE A 237 -11.62 8.91 -17.83
N LYS A 238 -10.67 8.05 -17.44
CA LYS A 238 -9.41 7.85 -18.16
C LYS A 238 -8.72 6.54 -17.77
N ARG A 239 -7.82 6.10 -18.65
CA ARG A 239 -6.82 5.07 -18.38
C ARG A 239 -5.62 5.74 -17.70
N ILE A 240 -5.26 5.30 -16.50
CA ILE A 240 -4.10 5.80 -15.74
C ILE A 240 -2.82 5.12 -16.21
N ALA A 241 -2.81 3.79 -16.24
CA ALA A 241 -1.60 3.03 -16.53
C ALA A 241 -1.91 1.79 -17.37
N SER A 242 -1.03 1.46 -18.32
CA SER A 242 -1.26 0.43 -19.32
C SER A 242 -0.07 -0.50 -19.53
N GLY A 243 -0.27 -1.80 -19.29
CA GLY A 243 0.70 -2.85 -19.60
C GLY A 243 2.10 -2.57 -19.05
N GLY A 244 3.12 -3.07 -19.77
CA GLY A 244 4.52 -2.77 -19.46
C GLY A 244 4.95 -3.27 -18.08
N ALA A 245 5.22 -2.33 -17.19
CA ALA A 245 5.66 -2.61 -15.81
C ALA A 245 4.53 -3.12 -14.90
N LEU A 246 3.25 -2.92 -15.27
CA LEU A 246 2.14 -3.46 -14.50
C LEU A 246 2.11 -4.98 -14.62
N PHE A 247 1.88 -5.67 -13.52
CA PHE A 247 1.83 -7.12 -13.47
C PHE A 247 0.80 -7.62 -12.45
N SER A 248 -0.46 -7.73 -12.91
CA SER A 248 -1.64 -7.89 -12.05
C SER A 248 -1.69 -6.83 -10.93
N PRO A 249 -1.84 -5.53 -11.26
CA PRO A 249 -1.87 -4.47 -10.25
C PRO A 249 -3.06 -4.65 -9.32
N TRP A 250 -2.86 -4.45 -8.01
CA TRP A 250 -3.92 -4.60 -7.01
C TRP A 250 -3.97 -3.41 -6.05
N GLY A 251 -2.92 -3.18 -5.26
CA GLY A 251 -2.89 -2.09 -4.30
C GLY A 251 -2.71 -0.73 -4.96
N LEU A 252 -3.54 0.24 -4.61
CA LEU A 252 -3.45 1.62 -5.06
C LEU A 252 -3.51 2.57 -3.87
N VAL A 253 -2.58 3.52 -3.80
CA VAL A 253 -2.60 4.53 -2.73
C VAL A 253 -1.89 5.81 -3.16
N ILE A 254 -2.36 6.96 -2.68
CA ILE A 254 -1.58 8.20 -2.76
C ILE A 254 -0.54 8.19 -1.64
N ALA A 255 0.73 8.28 -2.00
CA ALA A 255 1.84 8.32 -1.06
C ALA A 255 1.73 9.51 -0.09
N PRO A 256 2.26 9.39 1.14
CA PRO A 256 2.30 10.52 2.08
C PRO A 256 3.04 11.73 1.52
N ALA A 257 2.75 12.91 2.08
CA ALA A 257 3.39 14.16 1.68
C ALA A 257 4.90 14.22 1.98
N ASN A 258 5.39 13.35 2.87
CA ASN A 258 6.82 13.18 3.15
C ASN A 258 7.20 11.71 2.89
N PHE A 259 7.32 11.34 1.62
CA PHE A 259 7.63 9.98 1.17
C PHE A 259 8.74 9.99 0.11
N GLY A 260 9.80 10.77 0.37
CA GLY A 260 10.91 10.99 -0.54
C GLY A 260 10.48 11.56 -1.90
N ILE A 261 11.18 11.13 -2.95
CA ILE A 261 10.91 11.51 -4.34
C ILE A 261 9.49 11.21 -4.82
N PHE A 262 8.78 10.28 -4.18
CA PHE A 262 7.42 9.88 -4.56
C PHE A 262 6.35 10.52 -3.68
N SER A 263 6.67 11.63 -3.01
CA SER A 263 5.73 12.34 -2.13
C SER A 263 4.48 12.80 -2.89
N ASN A 264 3.29 12.38 -2.43
CA ASN A 264 1.99 12.62 -3.05
C ASN A 264 1.75 11.93 -4.39
N ASP A 265 2.61 11.02 -4.82
CA ASP A 265 2.40 10.26 -6.07
C ASP A 265 1.43 9.10 -5.88
N LEU A 266 0.80 8.66 -6.97
CA LEU A 266 0.02 7.43 -6.98
C LEU A 266 0.97 6.23 -7.01
N LEU A 267 0.90 5.41 -5.98
CA LEU A 267 1.60 4.13 -5.92
C LEU A 267 0.69 3.01 -6.39
N VAL A 268 1.24 2.12 -7.22
CA VAL A 268 0.57 0.93 -7.74
C VAL A 268 1.40 -0.28 -7.36
N GLY A 269 0.85 -1.12 -6.48
CA GLY A 269 1.43 -2.39 -6.06
C GLY A 269 1.05 -3.52 -7.02
N ASN A 270 2.06 -4.21 -7.55
CA ASN A 270 1.86 -5.36 -8.40
C ASN A 270 1.78 -6.65 -7.57
N PHE A 271 0.65 -7.36 -7.67
CA PHE A 271 0.52 -8.66 -7.04
C PHE A 271 1.52 -9.67 -7.61
N GLY A 272 1.66 -9.74 -8.94
CA GLY A 272 2.33 -10.90 -9.52
C GLY A 272 3.86 -10.85 -9.47
N ASN A 273 4.49 -9.67 -9.35
CA ASN A 273 5.95 -9.55 -9.19
C ASN A 273 6.37 -8.78 -7.93
N GLY A 274 5.42 -8.29 -7.13
CA GLY A 274 5.67 -7.65 -5.85
C GLY A 274 6.28 -6.25 -5.88
N GLU A 275 6.54 -5.71 -7.06
CA GLU A 275 7.09 -4.35 -7.23
C GLU A 275 6.02 -3.28 -6.95
N ILE A 276 6.47 -2.11 -6.51
CA ILE A 276 5.61 -0.93 -6.31
C ILE A 276 6.07 0.17 -7.24
N LEU A 277 5.17 0.56 -8.12
CA LEU A 277 5.38 1.56 -9.16
C LEU A 277 4.82 2.91 -8.71
N ALA A 278 5.44 4.01 -9.13
CA ALA A 278 4.98 5.37 -8.86
C ALA A 278 4.55 6.07 -10.14
N TYR A 279 3.44 6.80 -10.07
CA TYR A 279 2.86 7.58 -11.16
C TYR A 279 2.48 8.97 -10.67
N ASP A 280 2.74 9.98 -11.49
CA ASP A 280 2.29 11.34 -11.23
C ASP A 280 0.75 11.37 -11.28
N PRO A 281 0.05 11.79 -10.21
CA PRO A 281 -1.41 11.67 -10.11
C PRO A 281 -2.16 12.67 -10.99
N THR A 282 -1.47 13.66 -11.57
CA THR A 282 -2.06 14.68 -12.44
C THR A 282 -1.90 14.31 -13.92
N THR A 283 -0.71 13.86 -14.29
CA THR A 283 -0.32 13.59 -15.68
C THR A 283 -0.33 12.10 -16.04
N ASP A 284 -0.47 11.23 -15.04
CA ASP A 284 -0.41 9.76 -15.15
C ASP A 284 0.94 9.23 -15.69
N ALA A 285 1.98 10.08 -15.67
CA ALA A 285 3.31 9.70 -16.12
C ALA A 285 3.94 8.70 -15.14
N PHE A 286 4.53 7.63 -15.67
CA PHE A 286 5.33 6.71 -14.87
C PHE A 286 6.61 7.41 -14.38
N LEU A 287 6.84 7.38 -13.06
CA LEU A 287 7.94 8.08 -12.39
C LEU A 287 9.08 7.14 -11.97
N GLY A 288 8.78 5.86 -11.76
CA GLY A 288 9.76 4.87 -11.34
C GLY A 288 9.15 3.82 -10.43
N MET A 289 10.01 3.14 -9.67
CA MET A 289 9.60 2.13 -8.69
C MET A 289 10.29 2.38 -7.36
N LEU A 290 9.71 1.84 -6.28
CA LEU A 290 10.28 1.94 -4.94
C LEU A 290 11.50 1.03 -4.84
N ASP A 291 12.69 1.62 -4.90
CA ASP A 291 13.96 0.91 -4.71
C ASP A 291 14.38 0.89 -3.24
N GLY A 292 14.93 -0.25 -2.81
CA GLY A 292 15.56 -0.41 -1.51
C GLY A 292 16.94 0.23 -1.41
N PRO A 293 17.58 0.20 -0.23
CA PRO A 293 18.88 0.86 -0.01
C PRO A 293 20.04 0.22 -0.79
N ASN A 294 19.83 -0.99 -1.32
CA ASN A 294 20.75 -1.69 -2.22
C ASN A 294 20.60 -1.27 -3.69
N GLY A 295 19.68 -0.34 -4.01
CA GLY A 295 19.36 0.09 -5.37
C GLY A 295 18.69 -0.98 -6.21
N GLN A 296 18.01 -1.94 -5.57
CA GLN A 296 17.14 -2.92 -6.22
C GLN A 296 15.70 -2.67 -5.81
N PRO A 297 14.70 -3.09 -6.61
CA PRO A 297 13.30 -2.88 -6.27
C PRO A 297 12.96 -3.54 -4.93
N LEU A 298 12.16 -2.86 -4.09
CA LEU A 298 11.51 -3.51 -2.97
C LEU A 298 10.42 -4.43 -3.51
N VAL A 299 10.54 -5.70 -3.21
CA VAL A 299 9.64 -6.75 -3.71
C VAL A 299 9.03 -7.49 -2.54
N ASN A 300 7.70 -7.55 -2.52
CA ASN A 300 6.96 -8.53 -1.74
C ASN A 300 6.11 -9.36 -2.70
N ASP A 301 6.54 -10.58 -3.00
CA ASP A 301 5.77 -11.47 -3.86
C ASP A 301 4.32 -11.59 -3.36
N PHE A 302 3.36 -11.55 -4.28
CA PHE A 302 1.93 -11.56 -3.95
C PHE A 302 1.51 -10.37 -3.08
N LEU A 303 2.00 -9.18 -3.44
CA LEU A 303 1.63 -7.90 -2.82
C LEU A 303 0.15 -7.59 -3.04
N TRP A 304 -0.56 -7.33 -1.95
CA TRP A 304 -1.98 -7.00 -1.96
C TRP A 304 -2.18 -5.50 -1.66
N SER A 305 -2.60 -5.15 -0.45
CA SER A 305 -2.97 -3.77 -0.12
C SER A 305 -1.76 -2.85 -0.04
N LEU A 306 -1.97 -1.59 -0.43
CA LEU A 306 -1.15 -0.45 -0.03
C LEU A 306 -2.07 0.57 0.64
N GLU A 307 -1.67 1.10 1.80
CA GLU A 307 -2.51 1.99 2.60
C GLU A 307 -1.70 3.11 3.24
N THR A 308 -2.28 4.32 3.31
CA THR A 308 -1.73 5.45 4.06
C THR A 308 -2.70 5.88 5.14
N ARG A 309 -2.17 6.54 6.18
CA ARG A 309 -2.97 6.94 7.35
C ARG A 309 -2.70 8.38 7.69
N THR A 310 -3.75 9.05 8.16
CA THR A 310 -3.71 10.42 8.68
C THR A 310 -3.76 10.48 10.21
N GLY A 311 -3.83 9.34 10.89
CA GLY A 311 -3.87 9.25 12.35
C GLY A 311 -4.06 7.83 12.88
N GLY A 312 -4.11 7.69 14.20
CA GLY A 312 -4.33 6.43 14.91
C GLY A 312 -3.15 5.98 15.78
N ALA A 313 -3.39 5.02 16.66
CA ALA A 313 -2.38 4.53 17.60
C ALA A 313 -1.21 3.84 16.88
N GLY A 314 0.02 4.23 17.20
CA GLY A 314 1.25 3.63 16.66
C GLY A 314 1.47 3.84 15.16
N VAL A 315 0.67 4.68 14.50
CA VAL A 315 0.76 4.93 13.06
C VAL A 315 1.89 5.90 12.75
N ASN A 316 2.69 5.54 11.74
CA ASN A 316 3.62 6.43 11.07
C ASN A 316 2.92 7.13 9.90
N LEU A 317 2.80 8.46 10.00
CA LEU A 317 2.09 9.29 8.99
C LEU A 317 2.88 9.46 7.68
N ASN A 318 4.16 9.10 7.70
CA ASN A 318 5.06 9.15 6.54
C ASN A 318 5.34 7.75 5.99
N ALA A 319 4.51 6.75 6.34
CA ALA A 319 4.66 5.39 5.87
C ALA A 319 3.55 5.00 4.90
N VAL A 320 3.88 4.04 4.02
CA VAL A 320 2.91 3.24 3.28
C VAL A 320 2.86 1.87 3.93
N TYR A 321 1.69 1.49 4.44
CA TYR A 321 1.44 0.18 4.99
C TYR A 321 1.08 -0.79 3.87
N PHE A 322 1.47 -2.05 4.01
CA PHE A 322 1.19 -3.05 2.99
C PHE A 322 0.84 -4.41 3.58
N THR A 323 0.21 -5.25 2.76
CA THR A 323 0.04 -6.67 3.02
C THR A 323 0.54 -7.51 1.85
N ALA A 324 1.04 -8.71 2.10
CA ALA A 324 1.42 -9.64 1.05
C ALA A 324 1.21 -11.11 1.48
N GLY A 325 0.86 -11.95 0.50
CA GLY A 325 0.68 -13.39 0.66
C GLY A 325 1.98 -14.18 0.40
N ILE A 326 2.88 -14.21 1.38
CA ILE A 326 4.18 -14.89 1.25
C ILE A 326 4.06 -16.43 1.25
N ASP A 327 5.16 -17.13 0.97
CA ASP A 327 5.22 -18.59 0.78
C ASP A 327 4.12 -19.09 -0.19
N ASN A 328 4.02 -18.44 -1.36
CA ASN A 328 3.00 -18.75 -2.34
C ASN A 328 1.58 -18.68 -1.75
N GLN A 329 1.29 -17.57 -1.07
CA GLN A 329 -0.01 -17.24 -0.47
C GLN A 329 -0.48 -18.19 0.65
N LYS A 330 0.43 -18.93 1.28
CA LYS A 330 0.09 -19.75 2.46
C LYS A 330 0.24 -18.97 3.76
N ASP A 331 1.24 -18.11 3.79
CA ASP A 331 1.59 -17.27 4.92
C ASP A 331 1.28 -15.81 4.58
N GLY A 332 1.49 -14.91 5.54
CA GLY A 332 1.16 -13.51 5.39
C GLY A 332 2.13 -12.57 6.09
N ILE A 333 2.17 -11.35 5.58
CA ILE A 333 2.86 -10.24 6.20
C ILE A 333 2.01 -8.98 6.15
N PHE A 334 2.05 -8.22 7.24
CA PHE A 334 1.60 -6.84 7.32
C PHE A 334 2.81 -6.01 7.75
N GLY A 335 3.14 -4.98 6.98
CA GLY A 335 4.34 -4.20 7.20
C GLY A 335 4.16 -2.74 6.82
N GLU A 336 5.24 -1.98 6.98
CA GLU A 336 5.32 -0.60 6.55
C GLU A 336 6.57 -0.35 5.72
N LEU A 337 6.44 0.58 4.78
CA LEU A 337 7.49 1.11 3.93
C LEU A 337 7.69 2.58 4.29
N THR A 338 8.95 2.99 4.46
CA THR A 338 9.32 4.37 4.76
C THR A 338 10.48 4.80 3.89
N GLU A 339 10.58 6.10 3.61
CA GLU A 339 11.81 6.67 3.07
C GLU A 339 12.98 6.37 4.01
N THR A 340 14.10 5.94 3.44
CA THR A 340 15.32 5.63 4.17
C THR A 340 15.99 6.94 4.54
N THR A 341 15.77 7.39 5.77
CA THR A 341 16.57 8.49 6.31
C THR A 341 18.02 8.02 6.45
N PRO A 342 19.01 8.65 5.77
CA PRO A 342 20.41 8.32 5.99
C PRO A 342 20.76 8.56 7.45
N GLU A 343 21.50 7.66 8.10
CA GLU A 343 22.14 8.05 9.36
C GLU A 343 22.93 9.35 9.11
N PRO A 344 22.81 10.37 9.98
CA PRO A 344 23.60 11.58 9.85
C PRO A 344 25.06 11.21 9.73
N ALA A 345 25.83 12.06 9.04
CA ALA A 345 27.26 11.92 8.75
C ALA A 345 28.18 11.79 9.99
N THR A 346 27.69 11.38 11.16
CA THR A 346 28.38 11.12 12.41
C THR A 346 29.63 10.27 12.21
N ILE A 347 29.64 9.31 11.28
CA ILE A 347 30.83 8.52 10.93
C ILE A 347 31.89 9.37 10.21
N PHE A 348 31.47 10.24 9.28
CA PHE A 348 32.39 11.17 8.60
C PHE A 348 32.86 12.29 9.52
N GLU A 349 32.02 12.79 10.42
CA GLU A 349 32.39 13.80 11.41
C GLU A 349 33.32 13.24 12.50
N THR A 350 33.08 12.02 12.98
CA THR A 350 34.02 11.34 13.90
C THR A 350 35.33 10.98 13.21
N ALA A 351 35.30 10.49 11.96
CA ALA A 351 36.52 10.22 11.20
C ALA A 351 37.31 11.52 10.94
N SER A 352 36.63 12.60 10.56
CA SER A 352 37.25 13.92 10.35
C SER A 352 37.81 14.49 11.65
N GLY A 353 37.09 14.34 12.77
CA GLY A 353 37.53 14.74 14.10
C GLY A 353 38.78 13.97 14.56
N LEU A 354 38.83 12.65 14.32
CA LEU A 354 39.99 11.81 14.64
C LEU A 354 41.21 12.15 13.77
N ILE A 355 41.02 12.42 12.48
CA ILE A 355 42.08 12.85 11.56
C ILE A 355 42.60 14.24 11.98
N ALA A 356 41.72 15.18 12.33
CA ALA A 356 42.11 16.49 12.83
C ALA A 356 42.93 16.38 14.13
N LEU A 357 42.51 15.53 15.07
CA LEU A 357 43.27 15.28 16.31
C LEU A 357 44.64 14.67 16.05
N ALA A 358 44.74 13.72 15.10
CA ALA A 358 46.01 13.10 14.72
C ALA A 358 46.97 14.13 14.11
N LEU A 359 46.48 15.01 13.23
CA LEU A 359 47.28 16.07 12.61
C LEU A 359 47.72 17.14 13.62
N PHE A 360 46.89 17.47 14.62
CA PHE A 360 47.27 18.35 15.71
C PHE A 360 48.38 17.75 16.59
N LYS A 361 48.30 16.45 16.92
CA LYS A 361 49.34 15.73 17.69
C LYS A 361 50.68 15.65 16.94
N VAL A 362 50.66 15.52 15.61
CA VAL A 362 51.89 15.51 14.79
C VAL A 362 52.52 16.90 14.73
N ARG A 363 51.72 17.97 14.70
CA ARG A 363 52.22 19.36 14.74
C ARG A 363 52.85 19.75 16.08
N SER A 364 52.30 19.31 17.21
CA SER A 364 52.84 19.65 18.52
C SER A 364 54.19 18.99 18.79
N ARG A 365 54.41 17.75 18.31
CA ARG A 365 55.69 17.04 18.42
C ARG A 365 56.83 17.60 17.57
N ARG A 366 56.54 18.42 16.56
CA ARG A 366 57.57 19.09 15.73
C ARG A 366 58.00 20.45 16.27
N ARG A 367 57.38 20.93 17.35
CA ARG A 367 57.67 22.23 17.99
C ARG A 367 58.34 22.11 19.36
N SER A 368 58.52 20.89 19.86
CA SER A 368 59.47 20.52 20.92
C SER A 368 60.74 20.02 20.29
#